data_AF-A0A914CGX9-F1
#
_entry.id   AF-A0A914CGX9-F1
#
_cell.length_a   1.000
_cell.length_b   1.000
_cell.length_c   1.000
_cell.angle_alpha   90.00
_cell.angle_beta   90.00
_cell.angle_gamma   90.00
#
_symmetry.space_group_name_H-M   'P 1'
#
loop_
_entity.id
_entity.type
_entity.pdbx_description
1 polymer ?
#
loop_
_entity_poly.entity_id
_entity_poly.type
_entity_poly.pdbx_seq_one_letter_code
_entity_poly.pdbx_strand_id
1 'polypeptide(L)'
;MHENGYSVREIAEILSAPKSTVHDDIKRFKETGLNADRAGRGKTSKAKTEENIGKVARLIQKDPSSKVNSSRKLAKKLEVLVDLLSELFEKISF
;
A
#
# COMPACT_ATOMS: atom_id res chain seq x y z
N MET A 1 -20.36 7.76 -20.22
CA MET A 1 -21.72 8.26 -19.91
C MET A 1 -21.74 9.76 -19.68
N HIS A 2 -20.98 10.29 -18.70
CA HIS A 2 -20.92 11.75 -18.47
C HIS A 2 -20.42 12.54 -19.69
N GLU A 3 -19.39 12.07 -20.40
CA GLU A 3 -18.91 12.70 -21.66
C GLU A 3 -19.94 12.65 -22.80
N ASN A 4 -20.90 11.73 -22.74
CA ASN A 4 -21.98 11.59 -23.71
C ASN A 4 -23.21 12.44 -23.33
N GLY A 5 -23.08 13.37 -22.38
CA GLY A 5 -24.14 14.31 -22.00
C GLY A 5 -25.09 13.84 -20.90
N TYR A 6 -24.89 12.66 -20.32
CA TYR A 6 -25.73 12.17 -19.22
C TYR A 6 -25.45 12.94 -17.92
N SER A 7 -26.52 13.34 -17.23
CA SER A 7 -26.44 13.95 -15.91
C SER A 7 -26.05 12.94 -14.83
N VAL A 8 -25.49 13.42 -13.72
CA VAL A 8 -25.14 12.59 -12.55
C VAL A 8 -26.33 11.78 -12.04
N ARG A 9 -27.54 12.34 -12.11
CA ARG A 9 -28.76 11.67 -11.68
C ARG A 9 -29.10 10.48 -12.57
N GLU A 10 -29.07 10.66 -13.88
CA GLU A 10 -29.36 9.59 -14.84
C GLU A 10 -28.33 8.47 -14.73
N ILE A 11 -27.05 8.82 -14.56
CA ILE A 11 -25.98 7.83 -14.36
C ILE A 11 -26.20 7.05 -13.06
N ALA A 12 -26.56 7.74 -11.97
CA ALA A 12 -26.84 7.10 -10.69
C ALA A 12 -28.04 6.13 -10.76
N GLU A 13 -29.10 6.50 -11.47
CA GLU A 13 -30.28 5.65 -11.68
C GLU A 13 -29.95 4.43 -12.56
N ILE A 14 -29.23 4.63 -13.67
CA ILE A 14 -28.81 3.54 -14.58
C ILE A 14 -27.88 2.55 -13.88
N LEU A 15 -26.89 3.06 -13.14
CA LEU A 15 -25.89 2.23 -12.46
C LEU A 15 -26.36 1.73 -11.08
N SER A 16 -27.55 2.13 -10.64
CA SER A 16 -28.05 1.87 -9.27
C SER A 16 -27.02 2.22 -8.19
N ALA A 17 -26.30 3.31 -8.42
CA ALA A 17 -25.20 3.79 -7.59
C ALA A 17 -25.59 5.08 -6.86
N PRO A 18 -25.04 5.34 -5.67
CA PRO A 18 -25.26 6.62 -4.99
C PRO A 18 -24.78 7.80 -5.85
N LYS A 19 -25.56 8.89 -5.87
CA LYS A 19 -25.20 10.11 -6.62
C LYS A 19 -23.85 10.69 -6.19
N SER A 20 -23.50 10.56 -4.91
CA SER A 20 -22.21 10.97 -4.37
C SER A 20 -21.05 10.20 -5.01
N THR A 21 -21.18 8.88 -5.14
CA THR A 21 -20.17 8.03 -5.79
C THR A 21 -19.96 8.45 -7.24
N VAL A 22 -21.05 8.64 -7.99
CA VAL A 22 -20.98 9.07 -9.40
C VAL A 22 -20.34 10.46 -9.52
N HIS A 23 -20.70 11.40 -8.65
CA HIS A 23 -20.09 12.72 -8.63
C HIS A 23 -18.59 12.67 -8.34
N ASP A 24 -18.17 11.88 -7.34
CA ASP A 24 -16.78 11.75 -6.94
C ASP A 24 -15.94 11.05 -8.02
N ASP A 25 -16.51 10.07 -8.72
CA ASP A 25 -15.87 9.40 -9.85
C ASP A 25 -15.70 10.35 -11.04
N ILE A 26 -16.72 11.14 -11.40
CA ILE A 26 -16.62 12.16 -12.46
C ILE A 26 -15.59 13.23 -12.10
N LYS A 27 -15.61 13.71 -10.86
CA LYS A 27 -14.64 14.70 -10.37
C LYS A 27 -13.22 14.14 -10.45
N ARG A 28 -13.01 12.91 -9.95
CA ARG A 28 -11.71 12.23 -10.02
C ARG A 28 -11.24 12.09 -11.46
N PHE A 29 -12.12 11.64 -12.36
CA PHE A 29 -11.77 11.48 -13.76
C PHE A 29 -11.36 12.80 -14.41
N LYS A 30 -12.03 13.91 -14.09
CA LYS A 30 -11.61 15.26 -14.56
C LYS A 30 -10.26 15.69 -14.01
N GLU A 31 -9.93 15.32 -12.77
CA GLU A 31 -8.67 15.69 -12.12
C GLU A 31 -7.48 14.83 -12.58
N THR A 32 -7.69 13.53 -12.81
CA THR A 32 -6.61 12.57 -13.07
C THR A 32 -6.57 12.04 -14.50
N GLY A 33 -7.67 12.16 -15.27
CA GLY A 33 -7.85 11.50 -16.56
C GLY A 33 -7.93 9.97 -16.48
N LEU A 34 -7.98 9.41 -15.26
CA LEU A 34 -7.92 7.96 -15.03
C LEU A 34 -9.21 7.46 -14.38
N ASN A 35 -9.75 6.39 -14.96
CA ASN A 35 -10.89 5.65 -14.40
C ASN A 35 -10.49 4.53 -13.43
N ALA A 36 -9.19 4.31 -13.23
CA ALA A 36 -8.70 3.29 -12.31
C ALA A 36 -9.07 3.63 -10.86
N ASP A 37 -9.39 2.60 -10.08
CA ASP A 37 -9.50 2.72 -8.63
C ASP A 37 -8.19 3.25 -8.06
N ARG A 38 -8.29 4.05 -7.00
CA ARG A 38 -7.10 4.46 -6.25
C ARG A 38 -6.39 3.21 -5.79
N ALA A 39 -5.08 3.12 -6.06
CA ALA A 39 -4.25 2.07 -5.51
C ALA A 39 -4.49 2.04 -3.99
N GLY A 40 -5.04 0.93 -3.50
CA GLY A 40 -5.20 0.73 -2.07
C GLY A 40 -3.84 0.82 -1.37
N ARG A 41 -3.84 0.99 -0.05
CA ARG A 41 -2.65 0.76 0.80
C ARG A 41 -2.30 -0.73 0.79
N GLY A 42 -1.89 -1.27 -0.37
CA GLY A 42 -1.25 -2.57 -0.45
C GLY A 42 0.10 -2.47 0.24
N LYS A 43 0.35 -3.29 1.27
CA LYS A 43 1.69 -3.43 1.83
C LYS A 43 2.60 -3.95 0.73
N THR A 44 3.51 -3.11 0.26
CA THR A 44 4.49 -3.49 -0.75
C THR A 44 5.36 -4.63 -0.25
N SER A 45 5.58 -5.65 -1.08
CA SER A 45 6.51 -6.76 -0.88
C SER A 45 8.00 -6.36 -0.85
N LYS A 46 8.29 -5.05 -0.70
CA LYS A 46 9.61 -4.41 -0.67
C LYS A 46 10.54 -4.96 0.43
N ALA A 47 10.07 -5.85 1.30
CA ALA A 47 10.88 -6.45 2.35
C ALA A 47 12.13 -7.17 1.85
N LYS A 48 12.05 -7.85 0.70
CA LYS A 48 13.15 -8.68 0.17
C LYS A 48 14.16 -7.92 -0.71
N THR A 49 14.10 -6.58 -0.77
CA THR A 49 15.12 -5.82 -1.51
C THR A 49 16.45 -5.87 -0.77
N GLU A 50 17.56 -5.99 -1.51
CA GLU A 50 18.92 -6.01 -0.92
C GLU A 50 19.18 -4.80 -0.02
N GLU A 51 18.62 -3.65 -0.37
CA GLU A 51 18.69 -2.43 0.44
C GLU A 51 18.06 -2.63 1.84
N ASN A 52 16.88 -3.25 1.91
CA ASN A 52 16.19 -3.50 3.17
C ASN A 52 16.90 -4.59 3.99
N ILE A 53 17.48 -5.60 3.34
CA ILE A 53 18.35 -6.59 3.99
C ILE A 53 19.55 -5.89 4.64
N GLY A 54 20.23 -4.99 3.90
CA GLY A 54 21.35 -4.23 4.42
C GLY A 54 20.99 -3.26 5.55
N LYS A 55 19.77 -2.71 5.56
CA LYS A 55 19.25 -1.88 6.66
C LYS A 55 18.95 -2.72 7.90
N VAL A 56 18.34 -3.89 7.74
CA VAL A 56 18.07 -4.83 8.83
C VAL A 56 19.37 -5.31 9.46
N ALA A 57 20.35 -5.73 8.65
CA ALA A 57 21.66 -6.18 9.14
C ALA A 57 22.37 -5.09 9.95
N ARG A 58 22.39 -3.84 9.47
CA ARG A 58 22.96 -2.70 10.21
C ARG A 58 22.25 -2.42 11.53
N LEU A 59 20.93 -2.58 11.59
CA LEU A 59 20.17 -2.38 12.81
C LEU A 59 20.45 -3.47 13.86
N ILE A 60 20.57 -4.73 13.42
CA ILE A 60 20.98 -5.85 14.30
C ILE A 60 22.39 -5.62 14.84
N GLN A 61 23.34 -5.20 13.99
CA GLN A 61 24.72 -4.93 14.41
C GLN A 61 24.81 -3.80 15.43
N LYS A 62 23.98 -2.76 15.29
CA LYS A 62 23.98 -1.60 16.20
C LYS A 62 23.36 -1.91 17.56
N ASP A 63 22.39 -2.83 17.61
CA ASP A 63 21.74 -3.26 18.83
C ASP A 63 21.33 -4.74 18.72
N PRO A 64 22.11 -5.68 19.28
CA PRO A 64 21.82 -7.12 19.21
C PRO A 64 20.50 -7.51 19.89
N SER A 65 20.03 -6.73 20.86
CA SER A 65 18.76 -6.98 21.57
C SER A 65 17.52 -6.74 20.69
N SER A 66 17.71 -6.09 19.54
CA SER A 66 16.67 -5.81 18.55
C SER A 66 16.13 -7.07 17.84
N LYS A 67 16.84 -8.20 17.89
CA LYS A 67 16.38 -9.50 17.34
C LYS A 67 15.06 -9.99 17.97
N VAL A 68 14.86 -9.74 19.28
CA VAL A 68 13.77 -10.36 20.05
C VAL A 68 12.59 -9.40 20.29
N ASN A 69 12.85 -8.09 20.48
CA ASN A 69 11.81 -7.11 20.80
C ASN A 69 11.36 -6.24 19.61
N SER A 70 12.01 -6.37 18.45
CA SER A 70 11.96 -5.35 17.40
C SER A 70 11.39 -5.80 16.06
N SER A 71 11.03 -7.07 15.82
CA SER A 71 10.47 -7.50 14.52
C SER A 71 9.24 -6.67 14.13
N ARG A 72 8.36 -6.35 15.09
CA ARG A 72 7.20 -5.46 14.89
C ARG A 72 7.59 -4.00 14.65
N LYS A 73 8.61 -3.49 15.36
CA LYS A 73 9.08 -2.09 15.24
C LYS A 73 9.87 -1.89 13.94
N LEU A 74 10.70 -2.86 13.57
CA LEU A 74 11.42 -2.95 12.30
C LEU A 74 10.45 -3.09 11.13
N ALA A 75 9.43 -3.94 11.27
CA ALA A 75 8.36 -4.09 10.28
C ALA A 75 7.69 -2.75 10.00
N LYS A 76 7.35 -2.00 11.06
CA LYS A 76 6.76 -0.67 10.94
C LYS A 76 7.71 0.35 10.32
N LYS A 77 8.98 0.33 10.69
CA LYS A 77 10.00 1.27 10.19
C LYS A 77 10.36 1.04 8.73
N LEU A 78 10.34 -0.21 8.29
CA LEU A 78 10.68 -0.62 6.92
C LEU A 78 9.43 -0.79 6.04
N GLU A 79 8.24 -0.63 6.61
CA GLU A 79 6.94 -0.87 5.96
C GLU A 79 6.78 -2.30 5.39
N VAL A 80 7.29 -3.28 6.13
CA VAL A 80 7.28 -4.70 5.75
C VAL A 80 6.41 -5.53 6.68
N LEU A 81 6.03 -6.74 6.24
CA LEU A 81 5.36 -7.70 7.12
C LEU A 81 6.34 -8.25 8.14
N VAL A 82 5.83 -8.55 9.34
CA VAL A 82 6.63 -9.12 10.44
C VAL A 82 7.14 -10.52 10.05
N ASP A 83 6.31 -11.31 9.36
CA ASP A 83 6.66 -12.67 8.93
C ASP A 83 7.83 -12.67 7.94
N LEU A 84 7.87 -11.67 7.03
CA LEU A 84 8.97 -11.48 6.09
C LEU A 84 10.28 -11.09 6.78
N LEU A 85 10.21 -10.41 7.93
CA LEU A 85 11.40 -10.10 8.73
C LEU A 85 11.97 -11.34 9.40
N SER A 86 11.13 -12.27 9.86
CA SER A 86 11.57 -13.55 10.42
C SER A 86 12.37 -14.37 9.41
N GLU A 87 11.88 -14.49 8.17
CA GLU A 87 12.62 -15.13 7.07
C GLU A 87 13.96 -14.43 6.76
N LEU A 88 14.01 -13.10 6.89
CA LEU A 88 15.25 -12.33 6.68
C LEU A 88 16.26 -12.54 7.80
N PHE A 89 15.81 -12.67 9.05
CA PHE A 89 16.70 -12.98 10.16
C PHE A 89 17.35 -14.35 10.02
N GLU A 90 16.59 -15.36 9.54
CA GLU A 90 17.13 -16.69 9.22
C GLU A 90 18.20 -16.63 8.12
N LYS A 91 18.02 -15.78 7.10
CA LYS A 91 19.02 -15.61 6.02
C LYS A 91 20.29 -14.86 6.44
N ILE A 92 20.21 -14.03 7.49
CA ILE A 92 21.35 -13.23 7.98
C ILE A 92 22.16 -14.00 9.03
N SER A 93 21.54 -14.94 9.75
CA SER A 93 22.24 -15.82 10.70
C SER A 93 22.83 -17.01 9.94
N PHE A 94 24.17 -17.03 9.81
CA PHE A 94 24.96 -18.20 9.45
C PHE A 94 24.74 -19.38 10.41
#